data_AF-A0A0M8WNQ9-F1
#
_entry.id   AF-A0A0M8WNQ9-F1
#
_cell.length_a   1.000
_cell.length_b   1.000
_cell.length_c   1.000
_cell.angle_alpha   90.00
_cell.angle_beta   90.00
_cell.angle_gamma   90.00
#
_symmetry.space_group_name_H-M   'P 1'
#
loop_
_entity.id
_entity.type
_entity.pdbx_description
1 polymer ?
#
loop_
_entity_poly.entity_id
_entity_poly.type
_entity_poly.pdbx_seq_one_letter_code
_entity_poly.pdbx_strand_id
1 'polypeptide(L)'
;MDIDGTVADVRHRLHLLDSDSPAKWTDFFDAAGHDPVLSDGAELAHELAVDHDIVWLTGRPVRLAELTRRWLAEQGLPPGELVMQPHGDKRPARLVKLERVLELQQRRAVALVVDDDPRVVNQLREAGLPVQHAT
;
A
#
# COMPACT_ATOMS: atom_id res chain seq x y z
N MET A 1 -4.94 0.84 -4.58
CA MET A 1 -4.26 2.01 -4.01
C MET A 1 -3.24 1.50 -3.00
N ASP A 2 -1.96 1.79 -3.19
CA ASP A 2 -0.94 1.55 -2.17
C ASP A 2 -1.11 2.50 -0.97
N ILE A 3 -0.50 2.16 0.18
CA ILE A 3 -0.51 2.99 1.39
C ILE A 3 0.83 3.70 1.61
N ASP A 4 1.91 2.94 1.80
CA ASP A 4 3.19 3.43 2.32
C ASP A 4 3.99 4.12 1.21
N GLY A 5 4.20 5.43 1.29
CA GLY A 5 4.82 6.21 0.23
C GLY A 5 3.82 6.75 -0.81
N THR A 6 2.57 6.25 -0.77
CA THR A 6 1.49 6.73 -1.65
C THR A 6 0.54 7.69 -0.93
N VAL A 7 -0.11 7.27 0.16
CA VAL A 7 -0.98 8.14 0.98
C VAL A 7 -0.42 8.39 2.37
N ALA A 8 0.51 7.55 2.83
CA ALA A 8 1.18 7.64 4.11
C ALA A 8 2.65 8.03 3.90
N ASP A 9 3.08 9.13 4.52
CA ASP A 9 4.48 9.54 4.54
C ASP A 9 5.26 8.69 5.54
N VAL A 10 6.16 7.84 5.02
CA VAL A 10 6.96 6.92 5.83
C VAL A 10 8.34 7.46 6.17
N ARG A 11 8.70 8.69 5.75
CA ARG A 11 10.07 9.21 5.83
C ARG A 11 10.63 9.24 7.24
N HIS A 12 9.80 9.50 8.26
CA HIS A 12 10.26 9.53 9.65
C HIS A 12 10.73 8.17 10.17
N ARG A 13 10.28 7.06 9.57
CA ARG A 13 10.63 5.70 9.97
C ARG A 13 11.63 5.01 9.05
N LEU A 14 11.96 5.58 7.89
CA LEU A 14 12.91 4.98 6.93
C LEU A 14 14.29 4.68 7.53
N HIS A 15 14.78 5.50 8.46
CA HIS A 15 16.05 5.29 9.17
C HIS A 15 16.10 3.97 9.99
N LEU A 16 14.95 3.35 10.24
CA LEU A 16 14.90 2.03 10.87
C LEU A 16 15.34 0.93 9.89
N LEU A 17 15.25 1.16 8.58
CA LEU A 17 15.60 0.18 7.54
C LEU A 17 17.07 0.22 7.13
N ASP A 18 17.92 0.97 7.85
CA ASP A 18 19.37 1.05 7.59
C ASP A 18 20.12 -0.28 7.84
N SER A 19 19.41 -1.34 8.26
CA SER A 19 19.94 -2.69 8.41
C SER A 19 18.87 -3.74 8.14
N ASP A 20 19.24 -4.91 7.63
CA ASP A 20 18.35 -6.05 7.39
C ASP A 20 17.92 -6.81 8.67
N SER A 21 17.87 -6.12 9.81
CA SER A 21 17.50 -6.72 11.09
C SER A 21 15.98 -6.94 11.19
N PRO A 22 15.50 -8.16 11.52
CA PRO A 22 14.08 -8.42 11.75
C PRO A 22 13.44 -7.54 12.83
N ALA A 23 14.22 -7.17 13.86
CA ALA A 23 13.75 -6.28 14.92
C ALA A 23 13.50 -4.87 14.37
N LYS A 24 14.40 -4.38 13.51
CA LYS A 24 14.27 -3.08 12.86
C LYS A 24 13.09 -2.99 11.89
N TRP A 25 12.82 -4.06 11.17
CA TRP A 25 11.59 -4.19 10.39
C TRP A 25 10.34 -4.15 11.27
N THR A 26 10.39 -4.76 12.45
CA THR A 26 9.28 -4.69 13.42
C THR A 26 9.06 -3.26 13.90
N ASP A 27 10.12 -2.58 14.33
CA ASP A 27 10.08 -1.17 14.76
C ASP A 27 9.53 -0.26 13.64
N PHE A 28 9.97 -0.47 12.39
CA PHE A 28 9.50 0.27 11.22
C PHE A 28 7.98 0.16 11.06
N PHE A 29 7.45 -1.06 11.16
CA PHE A 29 6.01 -1.29 11.02
C PHE A 29 5.22 -0.76 12.22
N ASP A 30 5.75 -0.89 13.44
CA ASP A 30 5.07 -0.42 14.66
C ASP A 30 5.00 1.10 14.75
N ALA A 31 5.89 1.81 14.05
CA ALA A 31 5.84 3.27 13.92
C ALA A 31 4.78 3.80 12.94
N ALA A 32 4.11 2.93 12.16
CA ALA A 32 3.20 3.33 11.06
C ALA A 32 1.96 4.12 11.52
N GLY A 33 1.60 4.07 12.80
CA GLY A 33 0.50 4.88 13.35
C GLY A 33 0.79 6.39 13.38
N HIS A 34 2.05 6.78 13.23
CA HIS A 34 2.49 8.18 13.23
C HIS A 34 2.75 8.73 11.83
N ASP A 35 2.45 7.97 10.77
CA ASP A 35 2.63 8.44 9.40
C ASP A 35 1.76 9.68 9.14
N PRO A 36 2.34 10.81 8.71
CA PRO A 36 1.58 11.91 8.14
C PRO A 36 0.89 11.49 6.83
N VAL A 37 -0.16 12.23 6.44
CA VAL A 37 -0.81 12.03 5.13
C VAL A 37 -0.02 12.73 4.03
N LEU A 38 0.10 12.07 2.89
CA LEU A 38 0.52 12.67 1.63
C LEU A 38 -0.73 13.19 0.91
N SER A 39 -0.84 14.52 0.76
CA SER A 39 -2.01 15.19 0.18
C SER A 39 -2.35 14.66 -1.20
N ASP A 40 -1.35 14.52 -2.07
CA ASP A 40 -1.56 14.21 -3.49
C ASP A 40 -2.14 12.80 -3.65
N GLY A 41 -1.64 11.84 -2.87
CA GLY A 41 -2.20 10.49 -2.82
C GLY A 41 -3.60 10.44 -2.20
N ALA A 42 -3.84 11.24 -1.15
CA ALA A 42 -5.16 11.32 -0.52
C ALA A 42 -6.21 11.92 -1.45
N GLU A 43 -5.89 13.02 -2.14
CA GLU A 43 -6.73 13.67 -3.14
C GLU A 43 -7.07 12.70 -4.28
N LEU A 44 -6.07 11.99 -4.81
CA LEU A 44 -6.28 10.96 -5.83
C LEU A 44 -7.18 9.82 -5.34
N ALA A 45 -7.01 9.37 -4.10
CA ALA A 45 -7.87 8.34 -3.53
C ALA A 45 -9.33 8.82 -3.47
N HIS A 46 -9.56 10.06 -3.07
CA HIS A 46 -10.90 10.66 -3.04
C HIS A 46 -11.50 10.85 -4.42
N GLU A 47 -10.71 11.30 -5.41
CA GLU A 47 -11.14 11.43 -6.80
C GLU A 47 -11.59 10.06 -7.35
N LEU A 48 -10.75 9.03 -7.21
CA LEU A 48 -11.06 7.68 -7.68
C LEU A 48 -12.27 7.08 -6.94
N ALA A 49 -12.45 7.40 -5.66
CA ALA A 49 -13.58 6.88 -4.87
C ALA A 49 -14.95 7.42 -5.31
N VAL A 50 -15.01 8.44 -6.18
CA VAL A 50 -16.27 8.96 -6.72
C VAL A 50 -16.99 7.90 -7.56
N ASP A 51 -16.25 7.11 -8.33
CA ASP A 51 -16.78 6.15 -9.30
C ASP A 51 -16.08 4.78 -9.29
N HIS A 52 -15.10 4.57 -8.41
CA HIS A 52 -14.43 3.29 -8.21
C HIS A 52 -14.48 2.82 -6.75
N ASP A 53 -14.59 1.51 -6.56
CA ASP A 53 -14.32 0.88 -5.27
C ASP A 53 -12.82 0.95 -4.96
N ILE A 54 -12.47 1.55 -3.82
CA ILE A 54 -11.08 1.56 -3.36
C ILE A 54 -10.72 0.23 -2.71
N VAL A 55 -9.59 -0.32 -3.16
CA VAL A 55 -8.89 -1.40 -2.45
C VAL A 55 -7.48 -0.98 -2.12
N TRP A 56 -7.23 -0.96 -0.82
CA TRP A 56 -5.97 -0.64 -0.20
C TRP A 56 -5.09 -1.89 -0.23
N LEU A 57 -3.95 -1.83 -0.94
CA LEU A 57 -3.01 -2.93 -1.09
C LEU A 57 -1.66 -2.51 -0.51
N THR A 58 -1.28 -3.07 0.63
CA THR A 58 -0.10 -2.61 1.38
C THR A 58 0.85 -3.74 1.74
N GLY A 59 2.15 -3.42 1.82
CA GLY A 59 3.18 -4.30 2.36
C GLY A 59 3.16 -4.41 3.89
N ARG A 60 2.34 -3.63 4.59
CA ARG A 60 2.17 -3.76 6.04
C ARG A 60 1.74 -5.19 6.40
N PRO A 61 2.33 -5.82 7.44
CA PRO A 61 1.92 -7.14 7.87
C PRO A 61 0.50 -7.14 8.45
N VAL A 62 -0.24 -8.23 8.24
CA VAL A 62 -1.63 -8.39 8.70
C VAL A 62 -1.86 -8.11 10.20
N ARG A 63 -0.83 -8.26 11.05
CA ARG A 63 -0.91 -7.89 12.48
C ARG A 63 -1.21 -6.40 12.71
N LEU A 64 -0.99 -5.54 11.72
CA LEU A 64 -1.30 -4.11 11.75
C LEU A 64 -2.67 -3.76 11.17
N ALA A 65 -3.53 -4.74 10.86
CA ALA A 65 -4.80 -4.48 10.21
C ALA A 65 -5.66 -3.45 10.95
N GLU A 66 -5.83 -3.62 12.26
CA GLU A 66 -6.62 -2.69 13.07
C GLU A 66 -6.03 -1.28 13.10
N LEU A 67 -4.72 -1.17 13.31
CA LEU A 67 -4.01 0.11 13.29
C LEU A 67 -4.15 0.80 11.94
N THR A 68 -4.00 0.05 10.84
CA THR A 68 -4.05 0.60 9.47
C THR A 68 -5.46 1.06 9.13
N ARG A 69 -6.49 0.28 9.47
CA ARG A 69 -7.89 0.67 9.28
C ARG A 69 -8.23 1.94 10.06
N ARG A 70 -7.83 2.00 11.33
CA ARG A 70 -8.05 3.19 12.17
C ARG A 70 -7.35 4.40 11.59
N TRP A 71 -6.07 4.28 11.21
CA TRP A 71 -5.32 5.37 10.61
C TRP A 71 -5.99 5.88 9.32
N LEU A 72 -6.37 4.99 8.39
CA LEU A 72 -7.09 5.38 7.17
C LEU A 72 -8.36 6.20 7.48
N ALA A 73 -9.14 5.75 8.46
CA ALA A 73 -10.38 6.42 8.88
C ALA A 73 -10.13 7.77 9.58
N GLU A 74 -9.15 7.85 10.49
CA GLU A 74 -8.77 9.07 11.20
C GLU A 74 -8.23 10.15 10.24
N GLN A 75 -7.56 9.74 9.17
CA GLN A 75 -7.09 10.63 8.11
C GLN A 75 -8.19 11.00 7.10
N GLY A 76 -9.42 10.49 7.27
CA GLY A 76 -10.54 10.79 6.39
C GLY A 76 -10.49 10.13 5.01
N LEU A 77 -9.62 9.13 4.81
CA LEU A 77 -9.47 8.46 3.51
C LEU A 77 -10.70 7.59 3.17
N PRO A 78 -10.99 7.35 1.88
CA PRO A 78 -12.16 6.57 1.47
C PRO A 78 -12.18 5.15 2.07
N PRO A 79 -13.37 4.65 2.44
CA PRO A 79 -13.51 3.27 2.88
C PRO A 79 -13.15 2.30 1.75
N GLY A 80 -12.62 1.14 2.10
CA GLY A 80 -12.21 0.16 1.12
C GLY A 80 -11.81 -1.19 1.71
N GLU A 81 -11.75 -2.21 0.87
CA GLU A 81 -11.13 -3.49 1.22
C GLU A 81 -9.64 -3.25 1.51
N LEU A 82 -9.12 -3.92 2.54
CA LEU A 82 -7.71 -3.82 2.92
C LEU A 82 -7.03 -5.18 2.69
N VAL A 83 -6.15 -5.22 1.71
CA VAL A 83 -5.31 -6.36 1.36
C VAL A 83 -3.90 -6.11 1.89
N MET A 84 -3.41 -7.00 2.74
CA MET A 84 -2.17 -6.85 3.49
C MET A 84 -1.23 -8.02 3.27
N GLN A 85 0.04 -7.83 3.66
CA GLN A 85 1.04 -8.89 3.63
C GLN A 85 0.68 -10.00 4.64
N PRO A 86 0.52 -11.27 4.19
CA PRO A 86 0.26 -12.39 5.09
C PRO A 86 1.40 -12.62 6.09
N HIS A 87 1.07 -13.20 7.24
CA HIS A 87 2.08 -13.54 8.24
C HIS A 87 3.13 -14.52 7.68
N GLY A 88 4.40 -14.17 7.83
CA GLY A 88 5.53 -15.02 7.43
C GLY A 88 5.91 -14.95 5.95
N ASP A 89 5.15 -14.21 5.12
CA ASP A 89 5.52 -13.99 3.72
C ASP A 89 6.62 -12.93 3.63
N LYS A 90 7.81 -13.36 3.19
CA LYS A 90 9.02 -12.54 3.04
C LYS A 90 9.36 -12.24 1.58
N ARG A 91 8.45 -12.55 0.65
CA ARG A 91 8.68 -12.29 -0.78
C ARG A 91 8.73 -10.77 -1.02
N PRO A 92 9.50 -10.32 -2.03
CA PRO A 92 9.51 -8.91 -2.43
C PRO A 92 8.11 -8.38 -2.74
N ALA A 93 7.83 -7.13 -2.34
CA ALA A 93 6.53 -6.48 -2.52
C ALA A 93 6.01 -6.55 -3.96
N ARG A 94 6.87 -6.35 -4.96
CA ARG A 94 6.51 -6.46 -6.39
C ARG A 94 5.90 -7.81 -6.79
N LEU A 95 6.36 -8.91 -6.19
CA LEU A 95 5.84 -10.25 -6.49
C LEU A 95 4.49 -10.47 -5.80
N VAL A 96 4.40 -10.07 -4.53
CA VAL A 96 3.16 -10.23 -3.76
C VAL A 96 2.06 -9.34 -4.32
N LYS A 97 2.35 -8.06 -4.58
CA LYS A 97 1.38 -7.12 -5.15
C LYS A 97 0.90 -7.58 -6.52
N LEU A 98 1.78 -8.08 -7.40
CA LEU A 98 1.37 -8.68 -8.67
C LEU A 98 0.41 -9.86 -8.46
N GLU A 99 0.77 -10.83 -7.62
CA GLU A 99 -0.10 -11.97 -7.28
C GLU A 99 -1.48 -11.51 -6.80
N ARG A 100 -1.53 -10.54 -5.87
CA ARG A 100 -2.79 -10.01 -5.34
C ARG A 100 -3.63 -9.28 -6.37
N VAL A 101 -3.00 -8.49 -7.27
CA VAL A 101 -3.75 -7.82 -8.33
C VAL A 101 -4.33 -8.85 -9.31
N LEU A 102 -3.58 -9.89 -9.68
CA LEU A 102 -4.08 -10.95 -10.56
C LEU A 102 -5.23 -11.74 -9.91
N GLU A 103 -5.14 -12.05 -8.61
CA GLU A 103 -6.23 -12.65 -7.84
C GLU A 103 -7.48 -11.76 -7.79
N LEU A 104 -7.29 -10.44 -7.67
CA LEU A 104 -8.40 -9.47 -7.72
C LEU A 104 -9.07 -9.43 -9.09
N GLN A 105 -8.29 -9.47 -10.18
CA GLN A 105 -8.79 -9.47 -11.56
C GLN A 105 -9.68 -10.68 -11.87
N GLN A 106 -9.49 -11.81 -11.18
CA GLN A 106 -10.36 -12.98 -11.33
C GLN A 106 -11.77 -12.76 -10.80
N ARG A 107 -11.97 -11.78 -9.92
CA ARG A 107 -13.24 -11.54 -9.23
C ARG A 107 -13.93 -10.25 -9.68
N ARG A 108 -13.17 -9.28 -10.19
CA ARG A 108 -13.69 -7.98 -10.65
C ARG A 108 -12.69 -7.26 -11.56
N ALA A 109 -13.15 -6.26 -12.30
CA ALA A 109 -12.28 -5.41 -13.11
C ALA A 109 -11.35 -4.57 -12.21
N VAL A 110 -10.08 -4.48 -12.59
CA VAL A 110 -9.09 -3.57 -11.97
C VAL A 110 -8.84 -2.44 -12.96
N ALA A 111 -9.38 -1.26 -12.68
CA ALA A 111 -9.27 -0.09 -13.55
C ALA A 111 -7.89 0.58 -13.49
N LEU A 112 -7.30 0.62 -12.29
CA LEU A 112 -6.02 1.28 -12.04
C LEU A 112 -5.34 0.69 -10.81
N VAL A 113 -4.01 0.56 -10.86
CA VAL A 113 -3.15 0.37 -9.69
C VAL A 113 -2.31 1.62 -9.48
N VAL A 114 -2.21 2.07 -8.23
CA VAL A 114 -1.39 3.22 -7.83
C VAL A 114 -0.38 2.73 -6.81
N ASP A 115 0.91 2.98 -7.05
CA ASP A 115 2.04 2.55 -6.22
C ASP A 115 3.19 3.56 -6.35
N ASP A 116 3.95 3.79 -5.29
CA ASP A 116 5.13 4.67 -5.26
C ASP A 116 6.43 3.93 -5.61
N ASP A 117 6.52 2.62 -5.34
CA ASP A 117 7.75 1.86 -5.56
C ASP A 117 7.94 1.59 -7.07
N PRO A 118 8.97 2.18 -7.72
CA PRO A 118 9.20 2.00 -9.15
C PRO A 118 9.40 0.53 -9.54
N ARG A 119 9.87 -0.32 -8.63
CA ARG A 119 10.04 -1.77 -8.88
C ARG A 119 8.69 -2.48 -8.94
N VAL A 120 7.71 -2.06 -8.13
CA VAL A 120 6.34 -2.57 -8.20
C VAL A 120 5.68 -2.07 -9.47
N VAL A 121 5.76 -0.77 -9.72
CA VAL A 121 5.19 -0.13 -10.91
C VAL A 121 5.68 -0.79 -12.20
N ASN A 122 6.99 -1.00 -12.34
CA ASN A 122 7.56 -1.65 -13.52
C ASN A 122 7.07 -3.10 -13.66
N GLN A 123 7.07 -3.87 -12.56
CA GLN A 123 6.61 -5.27 -12.57
C GLN A 123 5.15 -5.40 -13.01
N LEU A 124 4.29 -4.51 -12.54
CA LEU A 124 2.86 -4.51 -12.88
C LEU A 124 2.63 -4.04 -14.32
N ARG A 125 3.38 -3.03 -14.80
CA ARG A 125 3.34 -2.59 -16.20
C ARG A 125 3.79 -3.68 -17.17
N GLU A 126 4.86 -4.41 -16.84
CA GLU A 126 5.32 -5.57 -17.62
C GLU A 126 4.25 -6.68 -17.70
N ALA A 127 3.42 -6.81 -16.67
CA ALA A 127 2.29 -7.73 -16.65
C ALA A 127 1.05 -7.19 -17.40
N GLY A 128 1.14 -6.02 -18.05
CA GLY A 128 0.05 -5.42 -18.83
C GLY A 128 -1.02 -4.73 -17.99
N LEU A 129 -0.75 -4.42 -16.71
CA LEU A 129 -1.71 -3.78 -15.83
C LEU A 129 -1.72 -2.25 -16.02
N PRO A 130 -2.88 -1.58 -15.88
CA PRO A 130 -2.96 -0.13 -15.86
C PRO A 130 -2.37 0.38 -14.53
N VAL A 131 -1.25 1.11 -14.60
CA VAL A 131 -0.52 1.58 -13.40
C VAL A 131 -0.13 3.05 -13.49
N GLN A 132 -0.55 3.80 -12.47
CA GLN A 132 -0.08 5.15 -12.18
C GLN A 132 1.00 5.08 -11.10
N HIS A 133 2.12 5.75 -11.35
CA HIS A 133 3.19 5.88 -10.38
C HIS A 133 2.88 7.09 -9.49
N ALA A 134 2.75 6.88 -8.18
CA ALA A 134 2.68 7.97 -7.20
C ALA A 134 4.09 8.56 -6.99
N THR A 135 4.22 9.89 -6.93
CA THR A 135 5.50 10.62 -6.80
C THR A 135 5.54 11.46 -5.54
#